data_AF-A0AAU5VM36-F1
#
_entry.id   AF-A0AAU5VM36-F1
#
_cell.length_a   1.000
_cell.length_b   1.000
_cell.length_c   1.000
_cell.angle_alpha   90.00
_cell.angle_beta   90.00
_cell.angle_gamma   90.00
#
_symmetry.space_group_name_H-M   'P 1'
#
loop_
_entity.id
_entity.type
_entity.pdbx_description
1 polymer ?
#
loop_
_entity_poly.entity_id
_entity_poly.type
_entity_poly.pdbx_seq_one_letter_code
_entity_poly.pdbx_strand_id
1 'polypeptide(L)'
;MAVLVGAGVYFGMSRQDNSGSGPELSTPVQTAQTPSAQAASEVPQEYLGTWDSTIDNATGHHTRRLVIQQGGVGDPVLLLTADGPTKNGGTYHCGFTAELASVPTSNGPLRIESSAVTVAEPVSACRPGGASTITLLSDGRLRRADGSEQLIYTKAD
;
A
#
# COMPACT_ATOMS: atom_id res chain seq x y z
N MET A 1 33.97 -48.12 2.85
CA MET A 1 33.22 -47.39 3.90
C MET A 1 34.09 -47.31 5.13
N ALA A 2 34.45 -46.10 5.56
CA ALA A 2 34.91 -45.81 6.92
C ALA A 2 34.87 -44.30 7.12
N VAL A 3 33.96 -43.83 7.96
CA VAL A 3 33.88 -42.46 8.46
C VAL A 3 34.51 -42.49 9.86
N LEU A 4 35.44 -41.57 10.15
CA LEU A 4 36.08 -41.42 11.45
C LEU A 4 35.91 -39.95 11.92
N VAL A 5 35.28 -39.75 13.08
CA VAL A 5 35.87 -39.29 14.37
C VAL A 5 35.93 -37.75 14.47
N GLY A 6 35.52 -37.09 15.56
CA GLY A 6 35.21 -37.57 16.90
C GLY A 6 34.72 -36.45 17.82
N ALA A 7 34.23 -36.87 18.99
CA ALA A 7 33.88 -36.02 20.12
C ALA A 7 35.03 -36.02 21.13
N GLY A 8 35.33 -34.85 21.72
CA GLY A 8 36.30 -34.70 22.80
C GLY A 8 36.05 -33.41 23.58
N VAL A 9 35.62 -33.56 24.82
CA VAL A 9 35.33 -32.53 25.82
C VAL A 9 36.62 -32.00 26.48
N TYR A 10 36.66 -30.72 26.84
CA TYR A 10 37.49 -30.22 27.94
C TYR A 10 36.78 -29.07 28.67
N PHE A 11 36.50 -29.28 29.96
CA PHE A 11 36.19 -28.24 30.93
C PHE A 11 37.48 -27.84 31.64
N GLY A 12 37.82 -26.55 31.63
CA GLY A 12 38.91 -25.98 32.42
C GLY A 12 38.39 -24.79 33.22
N MET A 13 38.41 -24.90 34.55
CA MET A 13 38.13 -23.81 35.49
C MET A 13 39.41 -23.01 35.76
N SER A 14 39.32 -21.69 35.81
CA SER A 14 40.21 -20.85 36.65
C SER A 14 39.50 -19.55 37.00
N ARG A 15 39.34 -19.33 38.30
CA ARG A 15 38.91 -18.08 38.93
C ARG A 15 40.13 -17.19 39.12
N GLN A 16 40.01 -15.91 38.79
CA GLN A 16 40.87 -14.88 39.36
C GLN A 16 39.99 -13.68 39.68
N ASP A 17 39.70 -13.51 40.97
CA ASP A 17 39.14 -12.28 41.51
C ASP A 17 40.25 -11.22 41.54
N ASN A 18 40.03 -10.07 40.91
CA ASN A 18 40.81 -8.86 41.17
C ASN A 18 39.88 -7.64 41.14
N SER A 19 39.63 -7.10 42.32
CA SER A 19 38.84 -5.88 42.55
C SER A 19 39.69 -4.65 42.23
N GLY A 20 39.27 -3.87 41.22
CA GLY A 20 39.78 -2.53 40.95
C GLY A 20 38.61 -1.58 40.66
N SER A 21 38.35 -0.65 41.57
CA SER A 21 37.28 0.36 41.47
C SER A 21 37.64 1.47 40.49
N GLY A 22 36.73 1.76 39.55
CA GLY A 22 36.69 3.00 38.77
C GLY A 22 35.33 3.12 38.06
N PRO A 23 34.58 4.23 38.18
CA PRO A 23 33.34 4.42 37.45
C PRO A 23 33.66 5.10 36.12
N GLU A 24 33.73 4.35 35.03
CA GLU A 24 33.68 4.94 33.69
C GLU A 24 32.35 4.53 33.03
N LEU A 25 31.49 5.54 32.83
CA LEU A 25 30.22 5.42 32.12
C LEU A 25 30.47 4.79 30.74
N SER A 26 30.15 3.51 30.60
CA SER A 26 30.00 2.90 29.28
C SER A 26 28.68 3.36 28.70
N THR A 27 28.72 4.47 27.97
CA THR A 27 27.66 4.93 27.08
C THR A 27 27.22 3.74 26.22
N PRO A 28 25.92 3.36 26.16
CA PRO A 28 25.50 2.42 25.14
C PRO A 28 25.75 3.07 23.78
N VAL A 29 26.53 2.41 22.93
CA VAL A 29 26.58 2.73 21.50
C VAL A 29 25.16 2.54 20.99
N GLN A 30 24.44 3.66 20.90
CA GLN A 30 23.16 3.74 20.24
C GLN A 30 23.44 3.42 18.79
N THR A 31 23.16 2.17 18.40
CA THR A 31 23.15 1.74 17.01
C THR A 31 22.27 2.74 16.28
N ALA A 32 22.88 3.61 15.48
CA ALA A 32 22.16 4.49 14.59
C ALA A 32 21.34 3.57 13.70
N GLN A 33 20.03 3.49 13.97
CA GLN A 33 19.08 2.85 13.09
C GLN A 33 19.06 3.75 11.86
N THR A 34 19.87 3.42 10.86
CA THR A 34 19.66 3.91 9.50
C THR A 34 18.19 3.67 9.19
N PRO A 35 17.39 4.68 8.79
CA PRO A 35 16.05 4.43 8.30
C PRO A 35 16.21 3.42 7.17
N SER A 36 15.76 2.18 7.41
CA SER A 36 15.61 1.22 6.34
C SER A 36 14.71 1.90 5.33
N ALA A 37 15.25 2.23 4.17
CA ALA A 37 14.43 2.49 2.99
C ALA A 37 13.57 1.23 2.85
N GLN A 38 12.34 1.28 3.35
CA GLN A 38 11.33 0.26 3.12
C GLN A 38 11.34 0.01 1.63
N ALA A 39 11.49 -1.26 1.25
CA ALA A 39 11.68 -1.63 -0.14
C ALA A 39 10.58 -0.95 -0.96
N ALA A 40 10.98 0.00 -1.83
CA ALA A 40 10.07 0.84 -2.60
C ALA A 40 9.29 0.04 -3.67
N SER A 41 9.28 -1.29 -3.55
CA SER A 41 8.58 -2.25 -4.41
C SER A 41 7.10 -2.37 -4.06
N GLU A 42 6.67 -1.86 -2.90
CA GLU A 42 5.31 -1.99 -2.38
C GLU A 42 4.61 -0.64 -2.30
N VAL A 43 3.28 -0.66 -2.16
CA VAL A 43 2.47 0.56 -1.97
C VAL A 43 2.86 1.23 -0.65
N PRO A 44 3.23 2.52 -0.64
CA PRO A 44 3.54 3.23 0.60
C PRO A 44 2.34 3.31 1.55
N GLN A 45 2.62 3.23 2.85
CA GLN A 45 1.61 3.09 3.92
C GLN A 45 0.57 4.22 3.90
N GLU A 46 0.98 5.42 3.53
CA GLU A 46 0.14 6.61 3.49
C GLU A 46 -1.02 6.52 2.48
N TYR A 47 -0.87 5.70 1.43
CA TYR A 47 -1.92 5.45 0.45
C TYR A 47 -2.95 4.41 0.92
N LEU A 48 -2.57 3.50 1.83
CA LEU A 48 -3.42 2.38 2.19
C LEU A 48 -4.71 2.80 2.90
N GLY A 49 -5.76 2.02 2.67
CA GLY A 49 -7.04 2.15 3.33
C GLY A 49 -8.17 2.45 2.36
N THR A 50 -9.29 2.87 2.94
CA THR A 50 -10.51 3.18 2.20
C THR A 50 -10.65 4.69 2.02
N TRP A 51 -11.10 5.09 0.84
CA TRP A 51 -11.20 6.46 0.41
C TRP A 51 -12.52 6.68 -0.31
N ASP A 52 -13.28 7.69 0.09
CA ASP A 52 -14.60 7.98 -0.46
C ASP A 52 -14.58 9.29 -1.26
N SER A 53 -15.38 9.32 -2.32
CA SER A 53 -15.63 10.49 -3.15
C SER A 53 -17.05 10.46 -3.69
N THR A 54 -17.53 11.63 -4.16
CA THR A 54 -18.82 11.76 -4.82
C THR A 54 -18.70 12.55 -6.12
N ILE A 55 -19.59 12.25 -7.06
CA ILE A 55 -19.77 12.99 -8.29
C ILE A 55 -21.25 13.32 -8.41
N ASP A 56 -21.58 14.59 -8.52
CA ASP A 56 -22.95 15.05 -8.75
C ASP A 56 -23.10 15.50 -10.19
N ASN A 57 -24.14 15.01 -10.86
CA ASN A 57 -24.46 15.40 -12.23
C ASN A 57 -25.98 15.38 -12.46
N ALA A 58 -26.40 15.61 -13.72
CA ALA A 58 -27.81 15.67 -14.08
C ALA A 58 -28.62 14.39 -13.78
N THR A 59 -27.97 13.24 -13.60
CA THR A 59 -28.62 11.98 -13.24
C THR A 59 -28.72 11.76 -11.73
N GLY A 60 -27.96 12.50 -10.92
CA GLY A 60 -28.07 12.51 -9.45
C GLY A 60 -26.72 12.41 -8.74
N HIS A 61 -26.74 11.80 -7.56
CA HIS A 61 -25.58 11.61 -6.69
C HIS A 61 -24.92 10.26 -6.96
N HIS A 62 -23.61 10.27 -7.22
CA HIS A 62 -22.83 9.08 -7.53
C HIS A 62 -21.70 8.93 -6.50
N THR A 63 -21.57 7.76 -5.89
CA THR A 63 -20.51 7.50 -4.90
C THR A 63 -19.36 6.73 -5.54
N ARG A 64 -18.17 6.93 -4.99
CA ARG A 64 -16.95 6.20 -5.33
C ARG A 64 -16.27 5.80 -4.05
N ARG A 65 -16.12 4.49 -3.82
CA ARG A 65 -15.34 3.94 -2.72
C ARG A 65 -14.12 3.24 -3.28
N LEU A 66 -12.96 3.81 -3.01
CA LEU A 66 -11.66 3.34 -3.44
C LEU A 66 -10.95 2.68 -2.26
N VAL A 67 -10.56 1.42 -2.40
CA VAL A 67 -9.69 0.73 -1.45
C VAL A 67 -8.31 0.58 -2.09
N ILE A 68 -7.30 1.06 -1.39
CA ILE A 68 -5.90 0.82 -1.73
C ILE A 68 -5.33 -0.16 -0.72
N GLN A 69 -4.82 -1.26 -1.22
CA GLN A 69 -4.23 -2.34 -0.41
C GLN A 69 -2.76 -2.52 -0.72
N GLN A 70 -2.07 -3.26 0.15
CA GLN A 70 -0.67 -3.61 -0.07
C GLN A 70 -0.52 -4.50 -1.31
N GLY A 71 0.64 -4.38 -1.96
CA GLY A 71 1.01 -5.16 -3.14
C GLY A 71 2.17 -4.53 -3.91
N GLY A 72 2.84 -5.35 -4.72
CA GLY A 72 3.90 -4.93 -5.61
C GLY A 72 3.45 -4.72 -7.05
N VAL A 73 4.42 -4.48 -7.94
CA VAL A 73 4.15 -4.31 -9.38
C VAL A 73 3.48 -5.57 -9.95
N GLY A 74 2.37 -5.38 -10.65
CA GLY A 74 1.53 -6.46 -11.18
C GLY A 74 0.50 -7.01 -10.19
N ASP A 75 0.53 -6.62 -8.92
CA ASP A 75 -0.50 -7.01 -7.96
C ASP A 75 -1.72 -6.10 -8.05
N PRO A 76 -2.94 -6.62 -7.82
CA PRO A 76 -4.16 -5.82 -7.78
C PRO A 76 -4.19 -4.98 -6.50
N VAL A 77 -3.69 -3.74 -6.56
CA VAL A 77 -3.61 -2.85 -5.39
C VAL A 77 -4.80 -1.91 -5.26
N LEU A 78 -5.57 -1.73 -6.34
CA LEU A 78 -6.72 -0.82 -6.39
C LEU A 78 -8.01 -1.61 -6.53
N LEU A 79 -8.94 -1.41 -5.61
CA LEU A 79 -10.33 -1.84 -5.75
C LEU A 79 -11.23 -0.61 -5.73
N LEU A 80 -12.12 -0.48 -6.71
CA LEU A 80 -13.05 0.64 -6.80
C LEU A 80 -14.48 0.14 -6.90
N THR A 81 -15.32 0.60 -5.98
CA THR A 81 -16.77 0.47 -6.08
C THR A 81 -17.37 1.80 -6.52
N ALA A 82 -18.30 1.73 -7.47
CA ALA A 82 -19.00 2.87 -8.01
C ALA A 82 -20.50 2.59 -8.01
N ASP A 83 -21.26 3.44 -7.33
CA ASP A 83 -22.72 3.36 -7.28
C ASP A 83 -23.35 4.65 -7.76
N GLY A 84 -24.60 4.57 -8.18
CA GLY A 84 -25.39 5.75 -8.49
C GLY A 84 -26.61 5.47 -9.36
N PRO A 85 -27.39 6.50 -9.67
CA PRO A 85 -28.54 6.40 -10.55
C PRO A 85 -28.13 6.20 -12.02
N THR A 86 -29.01 5.58 -12.82
CA THR A 86 -28.87 5.53 -14.27
C THR A 86 -29.82 6.52 -14.97
N LYS A 87 -29.46 6.95 -16.19
CA LYS A 87 -30.25 7.91 -16.98
C LYS A 87 -31.68 7.45 -17.27
N ASN A 88 -31.91 6.15 -17.39
CA ASN A 88 -33.21 5.58 -17.75
C ASN A 88 -34.04 5.15 -16.52
N GLY A 89 -33.63 5.56 -15.32
CA GLY A 89 -34.19 5.09 -14.05
C GLY A 89 -33.45 3.86 -13.50
N GLY A 90 -33.57 3.64 -12.19
CA GLY A 90 -32.83 2.60 -11.47
C GLY A 90 -31.41 3.02 -11.07
N THR A 91 -30.61 2.05 -10.64
CA THR A 91 -29.25 2.25 -10.12
C THR A 91 -28.25 1.36 -10.85
N TYR A 92 -26.98 1.77 -10.82
CA TYR A 92 -25.85 0.90 -11.15
C TYR A 92 -25.03 0.59 -9.90
N HIS A 93 -24.42 -0.60 -9.89
CA HIS A 93 -23.38 -1.02 -8.97
C HIS A 93 -22.24 -1.62 -9.79
N CYS A 94 -21.07 -0.98 -9.74
CA CYS A 94 -19.88 -1.41 -10.46
C CYS A 94 -18.73 -1.68 -9.50
N GLY A 95 -18.00 -2.77 -9.76
CA GLY A 95 -16.76 -3.11 -9.08
C GLY A 95 -15.63 -3.18 -10.10
N PHE A 96 -14.48 -2.64 -9.73
CA PHE A 96 -13.28 -2.64 -10.56
C PHE A 96 -12.05 -3.03 -9.75
N THR A 97 -11.07 -3.63 -10.43
CA THR A 97 -9.73 -3.87 -9.89
C THR A 97 -8.66 -3.37 -10.86
N ALA A 98 -7.52 -2.92 -10.35
CA ALA A 98 -6.38 -2.54 -11.18
C ALA A 98 -5.04 -2.81 -10.50
N GLU A 99 -4.04 -3.11 -11.33
CA GLU A 99 -2.70 -3.48 -10.90
C GLU A 99 -1.77 -2.27 -10.73
N LEU A 100 -0.75 -2.42 -9.87
CA LEU A 100 0.34 -1.45 -9.76
C LEU A 100 1.25 -1.57 -10.99
N ALA A 101 1.40 -0.47 -11.73
CA ALA A 101 2.15 -0.45 -13.00
C ALA A 101 3.67 -0.37 -12.80
N SER A 102 4.12 0.28 -11.74
CA SER A 102 5.54 0.55 -11.51
C SER A 102 5.86 0.75 -10.04
N VAL A 103 7.10 0.38 -9.67
CA VAL A 103 7.71 0.62 -8.36
C VAL A 103 7.52 2.09 -7.95
N PRO A 104 6.77 2.37 -6.87
CA PRO A 104 6.57 3.73 -6.40
C PRO A 104 7.90 4.36 -5.95
N THR A 105 8.06 5.66 -6.17
CA THR A 105 9.13 6.40 -5.47
C THR A 105 8.65 6.79 -4.08
N SER A 106 9.57 7.01 -3.14
CA SER A 106 9.22 7.48 -1.80
C SER A 106 8.46 8.81 -1.88
N ASN A 107 7.22 8.83 -1.38
CA ASN A 107 6.25 9.94 -1.48
C ASN A 107 5.81 10.30 -2.92
N GLY A 108 6.14 9.47 -3.91
CA GLY A 108 5.73 9.65 -5.28
C GLY A 108 4.30 9.16 -5.54
N PRO A 109 3.73 9.50 -6.71
CA PRO A 109 2.43 8.99 -7.10
C PRO A 109 2.47 7.48 -7.40
N LEU A 110 1.35 6.80 -7.15
CA LEU A 110 1.13 5.44 -7.66
C LEU A 110 0.74 5.51 -9.13
N ARG A 111 1.37 4.68 -9.96
CA ARG A 111 0.95 4.42 -11.33
C ARG A 111 0.12 3.15 -11.36
N ILE A 112 -1.10 3.26 -11.83
CA ILE A 112 -2.08 2.17 -11.85
C ILE A 112 -2.41 1.84 -13.30
N GLU A 113 -2.39 0.56 -13.64
CA GLU A 113 -2.78 0.06 -14.96
C GLU A 113 -4.27 0.30 -15.25
N SER A 114 -4.70 -0.06 -16.46
CA SER A 114 -6.12 -0.04 -16.80
C SER A 114 -6.90 -1.00 -15.90
N SER A 115 -8.06 -0.56 -15.44
CA SER A 115 -8.91 -1.35 -14.53
C SER A 115 -9.78 -2.35 -15.26
N ALA A 116 -9.92 -3.56 -14.72
CA ALA A 116 -10.88 -4.56 -15.16
C ALA A 116 -12.19 -4.44 -14.37
N VAL A 117 -13.32 -4.78 -15.01
CA VAL A 117 -14.62 -4.88 -14.36
C VAL A 117 -14.70 -6.22 -13.62
N THR A 118 -14.97 -6.18 -12.32
CA THR A 118 -15.20 -7.38 -11.49
C THR A 118 -16.68 -7.57 -11.14
N VAL A 119 -17.45 -6.47 -11.08
CA VAL A 119 -18.89 -6.48 -10.86
C VAL A 119 -19.55 -5.47 -11.80
N ALA A 120 -20.67 -5.86 -12.40
CA ALA A 120 -21.47 -4.97 -13.23
C ALA A 120 -22.97 -5.26 -13.08
N GLU A 121 -23.67 -4.36 -12.43
CA GLU A 121 -25.12 -4.44 -12.25
C GLU A 121 -25.77 -3.12 -12.67
N PRO A 122 -26.63 -3.11 -13.71
CA PRO A 122 -26.81 -4.19 -14.68
C PRO A 122 -25.52 -4.46 -15.48
N VAL A 123 -25.42 -5.63 -16.12
CA VAL A 123 -24.22 -6.09 -16.85
C VAL A 123 -23.71 -5.06 -17.89
N SER A 124 -24.60 -4.26 -18.47
CA SER A 124 -24.27 -3.24 -19.47
C SER A 124 -23.84 -1.88 -18.89
N ALA A 125 -23.88 -1.68 -17.57
CA ALA A 125 -23.65 -0.38 -16.95
C ALA A 125 -22.17 0.01 -16.83
N CYS A 126 -21.27 -0.97 -16.77
CA CYS A 126 -19.87 -0.74 -16.38
C CYS A 126 -18.91 -1.05 -17.52
N ARG A 127 -17.84 -0.26 -17.64
CA ARG A 127 -16.77 -0.44 -18.64
C ARG A 127 -15.40 -0.33 -17.97
N PRO A 128 -14.39 -1.08 -18.44
CA PRO A 128 -13.01 -0.90 -17.99
C PRO A 128 -12.60 0.56 -18.01
N GLY A 129 -12.04 1.04 -16.89
CA GLY A 129 -11.41 2.36 -16.82
C GLY A 129 -9.97 2.32 -17.33
N GLY A 130 -9.49 3.43 -17.89
CA GLY A 130 -8.11 3.57 -18.34
C GLY A 130 -7.09 3.60 -17.19
N ALA A 131 -5.81 3.50 -17.57
CA ALA A 131 -4.69 3.67 -16.64
C ALA A 131 -4.77 5.03 -15.92
N SER A 132 -4.35 5.06 -14.66
CA SER A 132 -4.50 6.25 -13.81
C SER A 132 -3.29 6.49 -12.92
N THR A 133 -3.19 7.71 -12.43
CA THR A 133 -2.18 8.13 -11.45
C THR A 133 -2.88 8.54 -10.16
N ILE A 134 -2.43 8.00 -9.03
CA ILE A 134 -2.91 8.35 -7.70
C ILE A 134 -1.83 9.15 -6.99
N THR A 135 -2.18 10.32 -6.48
CA THR A 135 -1.27 11.21 -5.74
C THR A 135 -1.86 11.48 -4.37
N LEU A 136 -1.09 11.26 -3.31
CA LEU A 136 -1.42 11.79 -1.99
C LEU A 136 -1.11 13.29 -1.95
N LEU A 137 -2.12 14.08 -1.63
CA LEU A 137 -2.02 15.52 -1.52
C LEU A 137 -1.51 15.91 -0.13
N SER A 138 -0.95 17.11 -0.01
CA SER A 138 -0.39 17.61 1.26
C SER A 138 -1.43 17.79 2.37
N ASP A 139 -2.72 17.84 2.01
CA ASP A 139 -3.84 17.91 2.95
C ASP A 139 -4.38 16.53 3.37
N GLY A 140 -3.71 15.45 2.94
CA GLY A 140 -4.06 14.07 3.27
C GLY A 140 -5.13 13.46 2.38
N ARG A 141 -5.66 14.18 1.38
CA ARG A 141 -6.62 13.63 0.40
C ARG A 141 -5.89 12.88 -0.73
N LEU A 142 -6.59 11.96 -1.40
CA LEU A 142 -6.09 11.36 -2.63
C LEU A 142 -6.65 12.08 -3.85
N ARG A 143 -5.80 12.33 -4.84
CA ARG A 143 -6.22 12.66 -6.20
C ARG A 143 -5.95 11.48 -7.11
N ARG A 144 -6.97 10.99 -7.82
CA ARG A 144 -6.81 10.06 -8.94
C ARG A 144 -7.06 10.80 -10.25
N ALA A 145 -6.21 10.60 -11.25
CA ALA A 145 -6.36 11.20 -12.58
C ALA A 145 -6.03 10.19 -13.69
N ASP A 146 -6.80 10.19 -14.79
CA ASP A 146 -6.64 9.27 -15.94
C ASP A 146 -6.28 9.98 -17.26
N GLY A 147 -5.75 11.19 -17.17
CA GLY A 147 -5.36 12.02 -18.32
C GLY A 147 -6.52 12.79 -18.95
N SER A 148 -7.76 12.36 -18.72
CA SER A 148 -8.99 13.07 -19.15
C SER A 148 -9.76 13.69 -17.99
N GLU A 149 -9.79 13.01 -16.85
CA GLU A 149 -10.55 13.42 -15.68
C GLU A 149 -9.70 13.32 -14.41
N GLN A 150 -10.14 13.99 -13.35
CA GLN A 150 -9.58 13.84 -12.02
C GLN A 150 -10.68 13.79 -10.96
N LEU A 151 -10.44 13.05 -9.89
CA LEU A 151 -11.32 12.97 -8.74
C LEU A 151 -10.52 13.04 -7.43
N ILE A 152 -11.08 13.77 -6.47
CA ILE A 152 -10.52 13.91 -5.12
C ILE A 152 -11.29 13.00 -4.17
N TYR A 153 -10.56 12.23 -3.36
CA TYR A 153 -11.09 11.33 -2.37
C TYR A 153 -10.62 11.75 -0.98
N THR A 154 -11.50 11.60 -0.01
CA THR A 154 -11.20 11.77 1.42
C THR A 154 -11.06 10.40 2.05
N LYS A 155 -10.18 10.27 3.05
CA LYS A 155 -10.05 9.02 3.80
C LYS A 155 -11.39 8.71 4.47
N ALA A 156 -11.83 7.46 4.37
CA ALA A 156 -12.98 7.00 5.14
C ALA A 156 -12.55 6.79 6.60
N ASP A 157 -13.47 7.06 7.53
CA ASP A 157 -13.28 6.86 8.97
C ASP A 157 -13.29 5.37 9.37
#